data_AF-A0A949ASZ6-F1
#
_entry.id   AF-A0A949ASZ6-F1
#
_cell.length_a   1.000
_cell.length_b   1.000
_cell.length_c   1.000
_cell.angle_alpha   90.00
_cell.angle_beta   90.00
_cell.angle_gamma   90.00
#
_symmetry.space_group_name_H-M   'P 1'
#
loop_
_entity.id
_entity.type
_entity.pdbx_description
1 polymer ?
#
loop_
_entity_poly.entity_id
_entity_poly.type
_entity_poly.pdbx_seq_one_letter_code
_entity_poly.pdbx_strand_id
1 'polypeptide(L)'
;MRRRQLYLRGVATLRLEQDGCMGCGMCLAVCPQEVFVMAHGKARISEQDACMECGACMMNCPAGVIWVQSGVGCAQAVFHAMLGRGSEACCAIEEKPGGGSCC
;
A
#
# COMPACT_ATOMS: atom_id res chain seq x y z
N MET A 1 -10.29 16.50 19.65
CA MET A 1 -10.69 15.38 18.78
C MET A 1 -10.16 15.68 17.38
N ARG A 2 -9.00 15.11 17.01
CA ARG A 2 -8.45 15.30 15.65
C ARG A 2 -9.36 14.56 14.68
N ARG A 3 -10.13 15.27 13.87
CA ARG A 3 -10.93 14.67 12.79
C ARG A 3 -9.94 14.09 11.79
N ARG A 4 -9.74 12.78 11.83
CA ARG A 4 -8.90 12.06 10.87
C ARG A 4 -9.53 12.25 9.49
N GLN A 5 -8.76 12.73 8.53
CA GLN A 5 -9.27 13.05 7.20
C GLN A 5 -9.42 11.76 6.39
N LEU A 6 -10.60 11.13 6.51
CA LEU A 6 -11.02 10.03 5.66
C LEU A 6 -11.73 10.64 4.44
N TYR A 7 -11.13 10.52 3.26
CA TYR A 7 -11.67 11.12 2.04
C TYR A 7 -12.72 10.23 1.36
N LEU A 8 -12.39 8.95 1.14
CA LEU A 8 -13.24 7.98 0.44
C LEU A 8 -13.21 6.65 1.19
N ARG A 9 -14.37 6.00 1.31
CA ARG A 9 -14.50 4.71 2.02
C ARG A 9 -14.42 3.52 1.07
N GLY A 10 -13.69 2.49 1.46
CA GLY A 10 -13.62 1.21 0.76
C GLY A 10 -12.87 1.24 -0.57
N VAL A 11 -12.04 2.26 -0.81
CA VAL A 11 -11.27 2.41 -2.07
C VAL A 11 -9.83 1.93 -1.96
N ALA A 12 -9.26 1.94 -0.75
CA ALA A 12 -7.87 1.56 -0.55
C ALA A 12 -7.69 0.06 -0.81
N THR A 13 -6.66 -0.27 -1.59
CA THR A 13 -6.32 -1.64 -2.01
C THR A 13 -5.60 -2.45 -0.93
N LEU A 14 -5.31 -1.85 0.22
CA LEU A 14 -4.51 -2.44 1.31
C LEU A 14 -5.10 -3.76 1.84
N ARG A 15 -4.28 -4.82 1.85
CA ARG A 15 -4.60 -6.15 2.38
C ARG A 15 -3.49 -6.66 3.30
N LEU A 16 -3.87 -7.47 4.27
CA LEU A 16 -2.98 -8.15 5.22
C LEU A 16 -3.43 -9.60 5.40
N GLU A 17 -2.54 -10.54 5.10
CA GLU A 17 -2.74 -11.97 5.38
C GLU A 17 -2.41 -12.26 6.84
N GLN A 18 -3.44 -12.45 7.66
CA GLN A 18 -3.26 -12.59 9.11
C GLN A 18 -2.54 -13.88 9.49
N ASP A 19 -2.69 -14.95 8.73
CA ASP A 19 -2.13 -16.26 9.11
C ASP A 19 -0.60 -16.26 9.08
N GLY A 20 0.01 -15.62 8.07
CA GLY A 20 1.45 -15.45 7.98
C GLY A 20 2.02 -14.28 8.79
N CYS A 21 1.17 -13.50 9.48
CA CYS A 21 1.66 -12.40 10.32
C CYS A 21 2.40 -12.93 11.55
N MET A 22 3.68 -12.59 11.66
CA MET A 22 4.57 -12.95 12.76
C MET A 22 4.67 -11.89 13.87
N GLY A 23 3.82 -10.86 13.85
CA GLY A 23 3.70 -9.90 14.96
C GLY A 23 4.85 -8.90 15.16
N CYS A 24 5.77 -8.75 14.19
CA CYS A 24 6.98 -7.93 14.35
C CYS A 24 6.75 -6.42 14.54
N GLY A 25 5.58 -5.90 14.17
CA GLY A 25 5.22 -4.50 14.37
C GLY A 25 5.81 -3.50 13.37
N MET A 26 6.61 -3.92 12.39
CA MET A 26 7.22 -3.01 11.41
C MET A 26 6.20 -2.16 10.65
N CYS A 27 5.05 -2.72 10.29
CA CYS A 27 3.99 -1.99 9.61
C CYS A 27 3.40 -0.84 10.45
N LEU A 28 3.38 -0.96 11.79
CA LEU A 28 2.97 0.12 12.69
C LEU A 28 4.03 1.24 12.68
N ALA A 29 5.31 0.88 12.72
CA ALA A 29 6.42 1.84 12.78
C ALA A 29 6.57 2.69 11.50
N VAL A 30 6.33 2.08 10.33
CA VAL A 30 6.54 2.76 9.04
C VAL A 30 5.29 3.40 8.47
N CYS A 31 4.11 3.21 9.07
CA CYS A 31 2.86 3.75 8.52
C CYS A 31 2.64 5.19 9.02
N PRO A 32 2.81 6.22 8.17
CA PRO A 32 2.62 7.62 8.58
C PRO A 32 1.15 7.95 8.91
N GLN A 33 0.23 7.11 8.45
CA GLN A 33 -1.20 7.25 8.68
C GLN A 33 -1.70 6.40 9.85
N GLU A 34 -0.85 5.60 10.51
CA GLU A 34 -1.23 4.77 11.68
C GLU A 34 -2.46 3.88 11.41
N VAL A 35 -2.49 3.19 10.26
CA VAL A 35 -3.64 2.33 9.85
C VAL A 35 -3.63 0.94 10.48
N PHE A 36 -2.54 0.58 11.15
CA PHE A 36 -2.35 -0.72 11.78
C PHE A 36 -2.41 -0.60 13.31
N VAL A 37 -2.92 -1.65 13.94
CA VAL A 37 -2.87 -1.86 15.39
C VAL A 37 -2.34 -3.27 15.68
N MET A 38 -1.88 -3.50 16.90
CA MET A 38 -1.52 -4.83 17.37
C MET A 38 -2.71 -5.44 18.11
N ALA A 39 -3.10 -6.65 17.73
CA ALA A 39 -4.17 -7.42 18.38
C ALA A 39 -3.78 -8.89 18.45
N HIS A 40 -3.82 -9.48 19.64
CA HIS A 40 -3.48 -10.90 19.87
C HIS A 40 -2.11 -11.31 19.30
N GLY A 41 -1.11 -10.44 19.44
CA GLY A 41 0.25 -10.68 18.94
C GLY A 41 0.41 -10.60 17.42
N LYS A 42 -0.62 -10.20 16.67
CA LYS A 42 -0.59 -9.99 15.22
C LYS A 42 -1.03 -8.58 14.85
N ALA A 43 -0.51 -8.08 13.74
CA ALA A 43 -0.98 -6.82 13.18
C ALA A 43 -2.43 -6.98 12.68
N ARG A 44 -3.23 -5.92 12.80
CA ARG A 44 -4.57 -5.81 12.23
C ARG A 44 -4.73 -4.43 11.60
N ILE A 45 -5.43 -4.35 10.48
CA ILE A 45 -5.84 -3.08 9.88
C ILE A 45 -7.02 -2.53 10.69
N SER A 46 -6.85 -1.37 11.31
CA SER A 46 -7.92 -0.69 12.04
C SER A 46 -8.68 0.29 11.16
N GLU A 47 -7.95 1.00 10.28
CA GLU A 47 -8.42 2.23 9.65
C GLU A 47 -7.99 2.26 8.17
N GLN A 48 -8.52 1.31 7.41
CA GLN A 48 -8.15 1.08 6.00
C GLN A 48 -8.36 2.33 5.13
N ASP A 49 -9.43 3.09 5.38
CA ASP A 49 -9.80 4.29 4.62
C ASP A 49 -8.84 5.48 4.83
N ALA A 50 -7.95 5.40 5.83
CA ALA A 50 -6.87 6.37 6.02
C ALA A 50 -5.60 6.00 5.22
N CYS A 51 -5.57 4.84 4.57
CA CYS A 51 -4.42 4.41 3.80
C CYS A 51 -4.23 5.30 2.56
N MET A 52 -3.06 5.93 2.46
CA MET A 52 -2.66 6.71 1.29
C MET A 52 -1.88 5.90 0.24
N GLU A 53 -1.90 4.57 0.36
CA GLU A 53 -1.28 3.62 -0.59
C GLU A 53 0.22 3.88 -0.86
N CYS A 54 0.96 4.36 0.14
CA CYS A 54 2.39 4.68 -0.01
C CYS A 54 3.32 3.45 -0.14
N GLY A 55 2.83 2.23 0.11
CA GLY A 55 3.64 1.00 -0.02
C GLY A 55 4.65 0.72 1.11
N ALA A 56 4.89 1.66 2.04
CA ALA A 56 5.92 1.50 3.07
C ALA A 56 5.76 0.22 3.92
N CYS A 57 4.53 -0.11 4.32
CA CYS A 57 4.25 -1.32 5.10
C CYS A 57 4.51 -2.62 4.34
N MET A 58 4.22 -2.64 3.02
CA MET A 58 4.50 -3.78 2.14
C MET A 58 6.00 -3.98 1.99
N MET A 59 6.75 -2.91 1.71
CA MET A 59 8.21 -2.97 1.51
C MET A 59 8.99 -3.39 2.76
N ASN A 60 8.45 -3.11 3.95
CA ASN A 60 9.13 -3.37 5.23
C ASN A 60 8.55 -4.57 5.98
N CYS A 61 7.63 -5.34 5.39
CA CYS A 61 7.11 -6.54 6.02
C CYS A 61 8.09 -7.71 5.78
N PRO A 62 8.82 -8.20 6.79
CA PRO A 62 9.78 -9.29 6.59
C PRO A 62 9.11 -10.62 6.20
N ALA A 63 7.83 -10.80 6.54
CA ALA A 63 7.05 -11.98 6.16
C ALA A 63 6.38 -11.84 4.78
N GLY A 64 6.39 -10.67 4.15
CA GLY A 64 5.77 -10.45 2.84
C GLY A 64 4.24 -10.59 2.83
N VAL A 65 3.55 -10.41 3.97
CA VAL A 65 2.10 -10.67 4.12
C VAL A 65 1.21 -9.44 3.98
N ILE A 66 1.79 -8.30 3.57
CA ILE A 66 1.05 -7.04 3.37
C ILE A 66 1.14 -6.69 1.89
N TRP A 67 0.00 -6.36 1.29
CA TRP A 67 -0.07 -5.93 -0.10
C TRP A 67 -0.87 -4.63 -0.22
N VAL A 68 -0.41 -3.72 -1.07
CA VAL A 68 -1.13 -2.51 -1.45
C VAL A 68 -0.67 -2.12 -2.84
N GLN A 69 -1.58 -1.64 -3.68
CA GLN A 69 -1.21 -1.07 -4.97
C GLN A 69 -0.60 0.30 -4.75
N SER A 70 0.73 0.35 -4.61
CA SER A 70 1.44 1.60 -4.37
C SER A 70 1.70 2.38 -5.65
N GLY A 71 1.62 3.71 -5.58
CA GLY A 71 1.96 4.60 -6.68
C GLY A 71 0.92 5.70 -6.87
N VAL A 72 1.29 6.73 -7.62
CA VAL A 72 0.44 7.91 -7.90
C VAL A 72 -0.25 7.82 -9.27
N GLY A 73 -0.27 6.63 -9.88
CA GLY A 73 -0.93 6.37 -11.17
C GLY A 73 -0.37 7.22 -12.31
N CYS A 74 -1.16 8.18 -12.79
CA CYS A 74 -0.81 9.02 -13.95
C CYS A 74 0.43 9.91 -13.72
N ALA A 75 0.64 10.41 -12.50
CA ALA A 75 1.79 11.26 -12.22
C ALA A 75 3.11 10.47 -12.34
N GLN A 76 3.12 9.20 -11.94
CA GLN A 76 4.29 8.33 -12.09
C GLN A 76 4.66 8.18 -13.56
N ALA A 77 3.67 7.93 -14.42
CA ALA A 77 3.89 7.80 -15.86
C ALA A 77 4.50 9.07 -16.47
N VAL A 78 4.03 10.25 -16.06
CA VAL A 78 4.60 11.53 -16.48
C VAL A 78 6.05 11.66 -16.01
N PHE A 79 6.34 11.36 -14.75
CA PHE A 79 7.71 11.45 -14.23
C PHE A 79 8.65 10.46 -14.92
N HIS A 80 8.22 9.23 -15.19
CA HIS A 80 9.02 8.25 -15.92
C HIS A 80 9.31 8.74 -17.35
N ALA A 81 8.30 9.25 -18.05
CA ALA A 81 8.48 9.84 -19.37
C ALA A 81 9.47 11.02 -19.35
N MET A 82 9.36 11.91 -18.36
CA MET A 82 10.30 13.02 -18.16
C MET A 82 11.73 12.55 -17.86
N LEU A 83 11.89 11.43 -17.15
CA LEU A 83 13.19 10.84 -16.82
C LEU A 83 13.74 9.92 -17.91
N GLY A 84 13.06 9.79 -19.06
CA GLY A 84 13.43 8.87 -20.14
C GLY A 84 13.37 7.39 -19.72
N ARG A 85 12.65 7.08 -18.64
CA ARG A 85 12.37 5.71 -18.19
C ARG A 85 11.12 5.23 -18.92
N GLY A 86 11.02 3.93 -19.17
CA GLY A 86 9.79 3.34 -19.70
C GLY A 86 8.58 3.76 -18.86
N SER A 87 7.50 4.17 -19.51
CA SER A 87 6.30 4.67 -18.85
C SER A 87 5.26 3.56 -18.74
N GLU A 88 5.16 2.93 -17.57
CA GLU A 88 4.07 2.00 -17.27
C GLU A 88 3.04 2.72 -16.40
N ALA A 89 2.01 3.28 -17.05
CA ALA A 89 0.87 3.82 -16.34
C ALA A 89 -0.11 2.69 -16.03
N CYS A 90 -0.47 2.55 -14.76
CA CYS A 90 -1.49 1.60 -14.31
C CYS A 90 -2.91 1.84 -14.93
N CYS A 91 -3.12 2.92 -15.70
CA CYS A 91 -4.35 3.21 -16.46
C CYS A 91 -4.32 2.73 -17.93
N ALA A 92 -3.28 2.00 -18.35
CA ALA A 92 -3.30 1.36 -19.67
C ALA A 92 -4.27 0.17 -19.65
N ILE A 93 -5.17 0.12 -20.63
CA ILE A 93 -6.22 -0.90 -20.84
C ILE A 93 -5.67 -2.28 -21.28
N GLU A 94 -4.36 -2.50 -21.19
CA GLU A 94 -3.69 -3.73 -21.63
C GLU A 94 -3.12 -4.49 -20.43
N GLU A 95 -3.68 -5.66 -20.11
CA GLU A 95 -3.13 -6.57 -19.11
C GLU A 95 -1.92 -7.33 -19.71
N LYS A 96 -0.73 -7.13 -19.14
CA LYS A 96 0.44 -7.97 -19.47
C LYS A 96 0.55 -9.19 -18.56
N PRO A 97 0.96 -10.35 -19.11
CA PRO A 97 1.20 -11.55 -18.32
C PRO A 97 2.49 -11.38 -17.52
N GLY A 98 2.42 -11.53 -16.20
CA GLY A 98 3.62 -11.46 -15.35
C GLY A 98 3.42 -10.88 -13.95
N GLY A 99 2.21 -10.45 -13.57
CA GLY A 99 1.90 -10.11 -12.18
C GLY A 99 2.84 -9.08 -11.53
N GLY A 100 3.47 -8.23 -12.33
CA GLY A 100 4.31 -7.15 -11.83
C GLY A 100 3.41 -6.06 -11.24
N SER A 101 3.64 -5.69 -9.99
CA SER A 101 3.16 -4.42 -9.46
C SER A 101 3.75 -3.32 -10.33
N CYS A 102 2.91 -2.39 -10.82
CA CYS A 102 3.36 -1.15 -11.45
C CYS A 102 4.50 -0.52 -10.61
N CYS A 103 5.74 -0.68 -11.08
CA CYS A 103 7.00 -0.17 -10.52
C CYS A 103 7.84 0.36 -11.69
#